data_AF-A0A1J3FA90-F1
#
_entry.id   AF-A0A1J3FA90-F1
#
_cell.length_a   1.000
_cell.length_b   1.000
_cell.length_c   1.000
_cell.angle_alpha   90.00
_cell.angle_beta   90.00
_cell.angle_gamma   90.00
#
_symmetry.space_group_name_H-M   'P 1'
#
loop_
_entity.id
_entity.type
_entity.pdbx_description
1 polymer ?
#
loop_
_entity_poly.entity_id
_entity_poly.type
_entity_poly.pdbx_seq_one_letter_code
_entity_poly.pdbx_strand_id
1 'polypeptide(L)'
;SHHLTGKFHVLTDVRNMDPVLVILADGRQRVSDKEGTVILGPNLILKSVFYVEEFQSDLISVGQLMDENRCVVQLADQFLVIQDRVSRMMIGAAKRASGTYRFC
;
A
#
# COMPACT_ATOMS: atom_id res chain seq x y z
N SER A 1 10.63 -3.93 1.24
CA SER A 1 9.85 -2.70 1.44
C SER A 1 8.42 -3.07 1.75
N HIS A 2 7.76 -2.34 2.66
CA HIS A 2 6.42 -2.69 3.16
C HIS A 2 5.39 -1.61 2.79
N HIS A 3 4.13 -2.01 2.71
CA HIS A 3 3.01 -1.08 2.79
C HIS A 3 2.95 -0.48 4.20
N LEU A 4 2.69 0.82 4.30
CA LEU A 4 2.60 1.53 5.58
C LEU A 4 1.31 2.37 5.61
N THR A 5 0.62 2.40 6.74
CA THR A 5 -0.51 3.32 6.97
C THR A 5 -0.50 3.87 8.38
N GLY A 6 -0.92 5.13 8.54
CA GLY A 6 -1.25 5.71 9.85
C GLY A 6 -2.73 5.60 10.21
N LYS A 7 -3.54 4.97 9.36
CA LYS A 7 -4.99 4.88 9.55
C LYS A 7 -5.36 3.49 10.05
N PHE A 8 -5.39 3.30 11.36
CA PHE A 8 -5.71 1.98 11.93
C PHE A 8 -7.05 1.40 11.44
N HIS A 9 -8.06 2.27 11.26
CA HIS A 9 -9.41 1.88 10.85
C HIS A 9 -9.52 1.33 9.41
N VAL A 10 -8.51 1.50 8.55
CA VAL A 10 -8.53 0.90 7.20
C VAL A 10 -8.02 -0.53 7.18
N LEU A 11 -7.45 -1.01 8.29
CA LEU A 11 -6.91 -2.35 8.41
C LEU A 11 -7.99 -3.35 8.81
N THR A 12 -7.98 -4.50 8.14
CA THR A 12 -8.70 -5.72 8.55
C THR A 12 -7.69 -6.79 8.96
N ASP A 13 -8.17 -7.85 9.63
CA ASP A 13 -7.35 -9.00 10.04
C ASP A 13 -6.08 -8.59 10.80
N VAL A 14 -6.21 -7.57 11.66
CA VAL A 14 -5.08 -6.98 12.38
C VAL A 14 -4.47 -8.00 13.34
N ARG A 15 -3.14 -8.13 13.28
CA ARG A 15 -2.37 -8.99 14.17
C ARG A 15 -1.14 -8.25 14.71
N ASN A 16 -0.67 -8.69 15.86
CA ASN A 16 0.62 -8.26 16.37
C ASN A 16 1.74 -8.90 15.53
N MET A 17 2.85 -8.18 15.39
CA MET A 17 4.09 -8.64 14.76
C MET A 17 5.30 -8.25 15.61
N ASP A 18 6.47 -8.80 15.28
CA ASP A 18 7.71 -8.36 15.92
C ASP A 18 7.94 -6.86 15.66
N PRO A 19 8.39 -6.08 16.66
CA PRO A 19 8.60 -4.65 16.49
C PRO A 19 9.58 -4.33 15.35
N VAL A 20 9.14 -3.50 14.40
CA VAL A 20 9.96 -3.01 13.29
C VAL A 20 10.20 -1.51 13.44
N LEU A 21 11.46 -1.11 13.38
CA LEU A 21 11.85 0.30 13.33
C LEU A 21 11.58 0.87 11.94
N VAL A 22 10.77 1.92 11.87
CA VAL A 22 10.48 2.69 10.66
C VAL A 22 11.13 4.06 10.78
N ILE A 23 12.01 4.37 9.82
CA ILE A 23 12.66 5.68 9.71
C ILE A 23 11.93 6.47 8.62
N LEU A 24 11.29 7.57 9.01
CA LEU A 24 10.54 8.44 8.12
C LEU A 24 11.50 9.31 7.28
N ALA A 25 11.00 9.85 6.17
CA ALA A 25 11.79 10.69 5.27
C ALA A 25 12.31 11.99 5.94
N ASP A 26 11.64 12.44 7.00
CA ASP A 26 12.06 13.58 7.82
C ASP A 26 13.04 13.19 8.95
N GLY A 27 13.47 11.93 9.00
CA GLY A 27 14.39 11.39 9.99
C GLY A 27 13.74 10.97 11.31
N ARG A 28 12.44 11.24 11.53
CA ARG A 28 11.74 10.76 12.73
C ARG A 28 11.65 9.24 12.70
N GLN A 29 11.72 8.65 13.89
CA GLN A 29 11.61 7.21 14.09
C GLN A 29 10.25 6.85 14.68
N ARG A 30 9.69 5.74 14.22
CA ARG A 30 8.48 5.12 14.74
C ARG A 30 8.70 3.62 14.83
N VAL A 31 8.01 2.98 15.76
CA VAL A 31 7.98 1.52 15.87
C VAL A 31 6.61 1.05 15.39
N SER A 32 6.61 0.06 14.51
CA SER A 32 5.40 -0.66 14.12
C SER A 32 5.43 -2.05 14.72
N ASP A 33 4.39 -2.40 15.47
CA ASP A 33 4.22 -3.71 16.14
C ASP A 33 2.90 -4.40 15.72
N LYS A 34 2.20 -3.81 14.75
CA LYS A 34 0.94 -4.31 14.20
C LYS A 34 0.96 -4.24 12.69
N GLU A 35 0.37 -5.26 12.07
CA GLU A 35 0.06 -5.25 10.66
C GLU A 35 -1.35 -5.77 10.41
N GLY A 36 -1.87 -5.46 9.24
CA GLY A 36 -3.14 -5.99 8.77
C GLY A 36 -3.22 -6.01 7.26
N THR A 37 -4.46 -6.13 6.77
CA THR A 37 -4.80 -6.16 5.36
C THR A 37 -5.56 -4.89 4.98
N VAL A 38 -5.29 -4.34 3.80
CA VAL A 38 -6.11 -3.27 3.19
C VAL A 38 -6.71 -3.78 1.89
N ILE A 39 -8.02 -3.66 1.74
CA ILE A 39 -8.73 -4.02 0.51
C ILE A 39 -8.96 -2.74 -0.29
N LEU A 40 -8.23 -2.58 -1.39
CA LEU A 40 -8.38 -1.43 -2.31
C LEU A 40 -9.48 -1.67 -3.35
N GLY A 41 -9.83 -2.93 -3.59
CA GLY A 41 -10.87 -3.31 -4.53
C GLY A 41 -11.09 -4.82 -4.53
N PRO A 42 -12.07 -5.33 -5.30
CA PRO A 42 -12.46 -6.75 -5.26
C PRO A 42 -11.31 -7.70 -5.64
N ASN A 43 -10.36 -7.24 -6.46
CA ASN A 43 -9.21 -8.02 -6.93
C ASN A 43 -7.87 -7.37 -6.56
N LEU A 44 -7.87 -6.43 -5.60
CA LEU A 44 -6.68 -5.66 -5.24
C LEU A 44 -6.57 -5.55 -3.73
N ILE A 45 -5.64 -6.31 -3.17
CA ILE A 45 -5.45 -6.46 -1.73
C ILE A 45 -4.00 -6.14 -1.40
N LEU A 46 -3.78 -5.35 -0.35
CA LEU A 46 -2.47 -5.13 0.25
C LEU A 46 -2.39 -5.98 1.51
N LYS A 47 -1.46 -6.93 1.56
CA LYS A 47 -1.20 -7.75 2.75
C LYS A 47 -0.02 -7.18 3.52
N SER A 48 0.12 -7.57 4.78
CA SER A 48 1.23 -7.13 5.63
C SER A 48 1.46 -5.61 5.60
N VAL A 49 0.35 -4.87 5.78
CA VAL A 49 0.36 -3.41 5.86
C VAL A 49 0.70 -3.01 7.28
N PHE A 50 1.86 -2.40 7.48
CA PHE A 50 2.34 -2.02 8.80
C PHE A 50 1.61 -0.77 9.28
N TYR A 51 1.09 -0.83 10.50
CA TYR A 51 0.51 0.31 11.16
C TYR A 51 1.61 1.16 11.79
N VAL A 52 1.70 2.43 11.39
CA VAL A 52 2.67 3.38 11.94
C VAL A 52 1.89 4.56 12.51
N GLU A 53 1.84 4.66 13.83
CA GLU A 53 1.12 5.73 14.51
C GLU A 53 1.60 7.12 14.06
N GLU A 54 0.65 8.06 13.88
CA GLU A 54 0.87 9.43 13.36
C GLU A 54 1.48 9.51 11.96
N PHE A 55 1.47 8.42 11.19
CA PHE A 55 1.98 8.45 9.82
C PHE A 55 1.00 9.17 8.89
N GLN A 56 1.42 10.32 8.35
CA GLN A 56 0.52 11.25 7.66
C GLN A 56 0.10 10.83 6.25
N SER A 57 0.80 9.90 5.62
CA SER A 57 0.54 9.51 4.23
C SER A 57 0.70 8.01 4.06
N ASP A 58 -0.27 7.34 3.45
CA ASP A 58 -0.17 5.91 3.20
C ASP A 58 0.91 5.63 2.14
N LEU A 59 1.74 4.61 2.37
CA LEU A 59 2.78 4.20 1.44
C LEU A 59 2.45 2.83 0.87
N ILE A 60 2.46 2.72 -0.45
CA ILE A 60 2.26 1.45 -1.16
C ILE A 60 3.61 1.01 -1.75
N SER A 61 4.13 -0.11 -1.25
CA SER A 61 5.28 -0.79 -1.84
C SER A 61 4.88 -1.43 -3.17
N VAL A 62 5.29 -0.85 -4.29
CA VAL A 62 4.89 -1.31 -5.63
C VAL A 62 5.36 -2.74 -5.93
N GLY A 63 6.58 -3.10 -5.52
CA GLY A 63 7.08 -4.47 -5.68
C GLY A 63 6.23 -5.48 -4.92
N GLN A 64 5.96 -5.20 -3.64
CA GLN A 64 5.11 -6.05 -2.81
C GLN A 64 3.68 -6.16 -3.39
N LEU A 65 3.09 -5.04 -3.83
CA LEU A 65 1.79 -5.01 -4.50
C LEU A 65 1.75 -5.95 -5.71
N MET A 66 2.79 -5.90 -6.55
CA MET A 66 2.91 -6.72 -7.75
C MET A 66 3.06 -8.21 -7.44
N ASP A 67 3.86 -8.55 -6.42
CA ASP A 67 4.07 -9.92 -5.98
C ASP A 67 2.79 -10.53 -5.39
N GLU A 68 2.09 -9.78 -4.54
CA GLU A 68 0.88 -10.22 -3.85
C GLU A 68 -0.32 -10.44 -4.78
N ASN A 69 -0.48 -9.55 -5.77
CA ASN A 69 -1.63 -9.54 -6.66
C ASN A 69 -1.31 -10.11 -8.05
N ARG A 70 -0.06 -10.57 -8.28
CA ARG A 70 0.43 -11.06 -9.57
C ARG A 70 0.08 -10.12 -10.71
N CYS A 71 0.31 -8.83 -10.51
CA CYS A 71 -0.11 -7.77 -11.41
C CYS A 71 1.07 -7.00 -12.01
N VAL A 72 0.77 -6.17 -13.01
CA VAL A 72 1.70 -5.20 -13.61
C VAL A 72 1.16 -3.81 -13.31
N VAL A 73 2.04 -2.90 -12.89
CA VAL A 73 1.72 -1.49 -12.72
C VAL A 73 2.24 -0.71 -13.93
N GLN A 74 1.34 -0.01 -14.61
CA GLN A 74 1.65 0.87 -15.73
C GLN A 74 1.42 2.31 -15.31
N LEU A 75 2.47 3.14 -15.38
CA LEU A 75 2.38 4.55 -15.02
C LEU A 75 2.23 5.40 -16.29
N ALA A 76 1.24 6.28 -16.28
CA ALA A 76 1.04 7.34 -17.24
C ALA A 76 1.23 8.72 -16.57
N ASP A 77 1.17 9.77 -17.38
CA ASP A 77 1.35 11.16 -16.97
C ASP A 77 0.33 11.61 -15.89
N GLN A 78 -0.93 11.15 -15.99
CA GLN A 78 -2.04 11.58 -15.14
C GLN A 78 -2.65 10.46 -14.28
N PHE A 79 -2.31 9.20 -14.53
CA PHE A 79 -2.88 8.05 -13.84
C PHE A 79 -1.92 6.87 -13.83
N LEU A 80 -2.22 5.87 -13.02
CA LEU A 80 -1.65 4.54 -13.14
C LEU A 80 -2.75 3.51 -13.32
N VAL A 81 -2.41 2.41 -13.97
CA VAL A 81 -3.27 1.24 -14.15
C VAL A 81 -2.58 0.04 -13.51
N ILE A 82 -3.37 -0.75 -12.79
CA ILE A 82 -2.98 -2.06 -12.31
C ILE A 82 -3.70 -3.10 -13.16
N GLN A 83 -2.91 -3.94 -13.82
CA GLN A 83 -3.40 -4.97 -14.72
C GLN A 83 -3.04 -6.34 -14.17
N ASP A 84 -4.01 -7.24 -14.09
CA ASP A 84 -3.74 -8.65 -13.78
C ASP A 84 -2.85 -9.27 -14.86
N ARG A 85 -1.81 -10.00 -14.46
CA ARG A 85 -0.79 -10.49 -15.41
C ARG A 85 -1.31 -11.57 -16.36
N VAL A 86 -2.30 -12.36 -15.93
CA VAL A 86 -2.79 -13.53 -16.68
C VAL A 86 -3.92 -13.12 -17.62
N SER A 87 -5.00 -12.56 -17.08
CA SER A 87 -6.18 -12.13 -17.82
C SER A 87 -5.96 -10.86 -18.63
N ARG A 88 -4.94 -10.06 -18.30
CA ARG A 88 -4.70 -8.72 -18.84
C ARG A 88 -5.84 -7.73 -18.55
N MET A 89 -6.74 -8.07 -17.64
CA MET A 89 -7.82 -7.17 -17.23
C MET A 89 -7.27 -6.09 -16.30
N MET A 90 -7.81 -4.87 -16.42
CA MET A 90 -7.59 -3.82 -15.43
C MET A 90 -8.30 -4.21 -14.13
N ILE A 91 -7.56 -4.24 -13.03
CA ILE A 91 -8.06 -4.58 -11.69
C ILE A 91 -7.97 -3.41 -10.70
N GLY A 92 -7.34 -2.31 -11.11
CA GLY A 92 -7.29 -1.07 -10.33
C GLY A 92 -6.72 0.08 -11.16
N ALA A 93 -7.01 1.29 -10.71
CA ALA A 93 -6.42 2.51 -11.25
C ALA A 93 -6.28 3.54 -10.15
N ALA A 94 -5.31 4.44 -10.29
CA ALA A 94 -5.17 5.58 -9.38
C ALA A 94 -4.88 6.85 -10.18
N LYS A 95 -5.42 7.97 -9.69
CA LYS A 95 -5.22 9.28 -10.31
C LYS A 95 -4.00 9.95 -9.72
N ARG A 96 -3.20 10.61 -10.56
CA ARG A 96 -2.11 11.46 -10.09
C ARG A 96 -2.66 12.74 -9.46
N ALA A 97 -2.23 13.06 -8.25
CA ALA A 97 -2.58 14.27 -7.53
C ALA A 97 -1.36 14.74 -6.71
N SER A 98 -0.93 15.99 -6.88
CA SER A 98 0.18 16.59 -6.12
C SER A 98 1.46 15.74 -6.10
N GLY A 99 1.81 15.12 -7.23
CA GLY A 99 3.02 14.30 -7.36
C GLY A 99 2.91 12.86 -6.85
N THR A 100 1.77 12.46 -6.27
CA THR A 100 1.49 11.09 -5.83
C THR A 100 0.32 10.49 -6.60
N TYR A 101 0.09 9.18 -6.45
CA TYR A 101 -1.07 8.49 -7.04
C TYR A 101 -2.04 8.08 -5.94
N ARG A 102 -3.31 8.47 -6.07
CA ARG A 102 -4.38 8.17 -5.12
C ARG A 102 -5.36 7.18 -5.74
N PHE A 103 -5.55 6.06 -5.06
CA PHE A 103 -6.63 5.12 -5.33
C PHE A 103 -7.96 5.76 -4.91
N CYS A 104 -8.95 5.70 -5.80
CA CYS A 104 -10.29 6.22 -5.57
C CYS A 104 -11.15 5.24 -4.78
#